data_AF-A0A3A9BA98-F1
#
_entry.id   AF-A0A3A9BA98-F1
#
_cell.length_a   1.000
_cell.length_b   1.000
_cell.length_c   1.000
_cell.angle_alpha   90.00
_cell.angle_beta   90.00
_cell.angle_gamma   90.00
#
_symmetry.space_group_name_H-M   'P 1'
#
loop_
_entity.id
_entity.type
_entity.pdbx_description
1 polymer ?
#
loop_
_entity_poly.entity_id
_entity_poly.type
_entity_poly.pdbx_seq_one_letter_code
_entity_poly.pdbx_strand_id
1 'polypeptide(L)'
;MKAKYIRELIPIMGSLQVIYSDGSVKGYDMIKLGCEWFRMSNDEFHKKYGFNFNPQIYPGLYERCRELVYPKEELFCNPFQLD
;
A
#
# COMPACT_ATOMS: atom_id res chain seq x y z
N MET A 1 -21.21 9.10 -23.55
CA MET A 1 -19.89 8.48 -23.27
C MET A 1 -20.08 7.53 -22.10
N LYS A 2 -19.64 6.26 -22.17
CA LYS A 2 -19.71 5.36 -21.01
C LYS A 2 -18.68 5.83 -19.97
N ALA A 3 -19.08 5.93 -18.71
CA ALA A 3 -18.15 6.24 -17.62
C ALA A 3 -17.08 5.14 -17.54
N LYS A 4 -15.82 5.56 -17.38
CA LYS A 4 -14.70 4.64 -17.18
C LYS A 4 -14.74 4.12 -15.75
N TYR A 5 -14.77 2.80 -15.59
CA TYR A 5 -14.76 2.14 -14.27
C TYR A 5 -13.68 1.07 -14.20
N ILE A 6 -13.31 0.68 -12.98
CA ILE A 6 -12.37 -0.42 -12.73
C ILE A 6 -13.09 -1.73 -13.00
N ARG A 7 -12.56 -2.50 -13.95
CA ARG A 7 -13.07 -3.82 -14.31
C ARG A 7 -12.44 -4.91 -13.44
N GLU A 8 -11.13 -4.83 -13.20
CA GLU A 8 -10.38 -5.87 -12.50
C GLU A 8 -9.12 -5.32 -11.83
N LEU A 9 -8.71 -5.95 -10.73
CA LEU A 9 -7.47 -5.69 -10.01
C LEU A 9 -6.63 -6.97 -10.02
N ILE A 10 -5.48 -6.95 -10.69
CA ILE A 10 -4.61 -8.13 -10.82
C ILE A 10 -3.24 -7.85 -10.18
N PRO A 11 -2.85 -8.55 -9.12
CA PRO A 11 -1.50 -8.47 -8.58
C PRO A 11 -0.53 -9.24 -9.47
N ILE A 12 0.52 -8.58 -9.96
CA ILE A 12 1.59 -9.16 -10.78
C ILE A 12 2.94 -8.68 -10.24
N MET A 13 3.74 -9.61 -9.71
CA MET A 13 5.16 -9.38 -9.33
C MET A 13 5.40 -8.09 -8.53
N GLY A 14 4.62 -7.84 -7.47
CA GLY A 14 4.77 -6.64 -6.63
C GLY A 14 4.13 -5.37 -7.19
N SER A 15 3.43 -5.46 -8.33
CA SER A 15 2.60 -4.39 -8.86
C SER A 15 1.13 -4.79 -8.90
N LEU A 16 0.23 -3.86 -8.54
CA LEU A 16 -1.21 -4.01 -8.70
C LEU A 16 -1.63 -3.40 -10.04
N GLN A 17 -2.05 -4.24 -10.98
CA GLN A 17 -2.58 -3.83 -12.27
C GLN A 17 -4.07 -3.54 -12.16
N VAL A 18 -4.46 -2.30 -12.44
CA VAL A 18 -5.85 -1.86 -12.50
C VAL A 18 -6.29 -1.85 -13.95
N ILE A 19 -7.18 -2.78 -14.31
CA ILE A 19 -7.75 -2.88 -15.66
C ILE A 19 -9.05 -2.08 -15.67
N TYR A 20 -9.15 -1.14 -16.59
CA TYR A 20 -10.34 -0.32 -16.77
C TYR A 20 -11.28 -0.89 -17.84
N SER A 21 -12.53 -0.45 -17.81
CA SER A 21 -13.58 -0.85 -18.77
C SER A 21 -13.27 -0.54 -20.24
N ASP A 22 -12.38 0.43 -20.49
CA ASP A 22 -11.92 0.80 -21.84
C ASP A 22 -10.72 -0.03 -22.34
N GLY A 23 -10.28 -1.02 -21.55
CA GLY A 23 -9.13 -1.87 -21.86
C GLY A 23 -7.78 -1.25 -21.47
N SER A 24 -7.75 0.00 -20.99
CA SER A 24 -6.50 0.57 -20.47
C SER A 24 -6.10 -0.09 -19.15
N VAL A 25 -4.80 -0.16 -18.91
CA VAL A 25 -4.22 -0.76 -17.71
C VAL A 25 -3.33 0.27 -17.02
N LYS A 26 -3.43 0.35 -15.68
CA LYS A 26 -2.53 1.15 -14.87
C LYS A 26 -1.93 0.31 -13.74
N GLY A 27 -0.60 0.19 -13.77
CA GLY A 27 0.16 -0.46 -12.71
C GLY A 27 0.46 0.49 -11.57
N TYR A 28 0.33 0.00 -10.35
CA TYR A 28 0.76 0.67 -9.13
C TYR A 28 1.76 -0.22 -8.38
N ASP A 29 2.74 0.39 -7.74
CA ASP A 29 3.68 -0.33 -6.88
C ASP A 29 2.97 -0.73 -5.56
N MET A 30 2.99 -2.02 -5.22
CA MET A 30 2.25 -2.52 -4.05
C MET A 30 2.85 -2.08 -2.72
N ILE A 31 4.17 -1.86 -2.65
CA ILE A 31 4.82 -1.34 -1.45
C ILE A 31 4.39 0.11 -1.23
N LYS A 32 4.34 0.91 -2.30
CA LYS A 32 3.86 2.29 -2.24
C LYS A 32 2.39 2.35 -1.82
N LEU A 33 1.53 1.54 -2.42
CA LEU A 33 0.11 1.45 -2.04
C LEU A 33 -0.04 1.02 -0.57
N GLY A 34 0.72 0.02 -0.12
CA GLY A 34 0.70 -0.42 1.26
C GLY A 34 1.16 0.66 2.24
N CYS A 35 2.25 1.36 1.92
CA CYS A 35 2.74 2.47 2.76
C CYS A 35 1.73 3.63 2.82
N GLU A 36 1.06 3.94 1.71
CA GLU A 36 0.02 4.97 1.70
C GLU A 36 -1.22 4.55 2.46
N TRP A 37 -1.62 3.28 2.37
CA TRP A 37 -2.70 2.71 3.16
C TRP A 37 -2.47 2.89 4.67
N PHE A 38 -1.23 2.77 5.15
CA PHE A 38 -0.88 3.07 6.55
C PHE A 38 -0.93 4.56 6.90
N ARG A 39 -0.71 5.45 5.93
CA ARG A 39 -0.56 6.90 6.16
C ARG A 39 -1.87 7.69 6.04
N MET A 40 -2.93 7.10 5.49
CA MET A 40 -4.21 7.79 5.27
C MET A 40 -5.40 6.91 5.64
N SER A 41 -6.57 7.52 5.80
CA SER A 41 -7.82 6.77 6.00
C SER A 41 -8.22 6.02 4.72
N ASN A 42 -9.03 4.98 4.88
CA ASN A 42 -9.55 4.22 3.75
C ASN A 42 -10.37 5.09 2.77
N ASP A 43 -11.09 6.09 3.29
CA ASP A 43 -11.88 7.01 2.47
C ASP A 43 -11.00 7.91 1.58
N GLU A 44 -9.92 8.47 2.15
CA GLU A 44 -8.96 9.28 1.38
C GLU A 44 -8.19 8.42 0.37
N PHE A 45 -7.88 7.17 0.75
CA PHE A 45 -7.28 6.20 -0.18
C PHE A 45 -8.21 5.94 -1.37
N HIS A 46 -9.47 5.62 -1.10
CA HIS A 46 -10.48 5.36 -2.13
C HIS A 46 -10.72 6.58 -3.02
N LYS A 47 -10.76 7.78 -2.44
CA LYS A 47 -10.87 9.03 -3.20
C LYS A 47 -9.69 9.27 -4.14
N LYS A 48 -8.48 8.90 -3.73
CA LYS A 48 -7.25 9.04 -4.52
C LYS A 48 -7.12 7.99 -5.63
N TYR A 49 -7.45 6.73 -5.33
CA TYR A 49 -7.18 5.60 -6.21
C TYR A 49 -8.40 5.05 -6.95
N GLY A 50 -9.60 5.31 -6.44
CA GLY A 50 -10.86 4.78 -6.95
C GLY A 50 -11.13 3.32 -6.56
N PHE A 51 -10.34 2.75 -5.66
CA PHE A 51 -10.50 1.39 -5.12
C PHE A 51 -9.94 1.30 -3.70
N ASN A 52 -10.36 0.26 -2.97
CA ASN A 52 -9.79 -0.07 -1.66
C ASN A 52 -8.65 -1.07 -1.81
N PHE A 53 -7.64 -0.93 -0.96
CA PHE A 53 -6.49 -1.82 -0.90
C PHE A 53 -6.44 -2.47 0.48
N ASN A 54 -6.03 -3.74 0.55
CA ASN A 54 -5.74 -4.40 1.82
C ASN A 54 -4.37 -5.06 1.74
N PRO A 55 -3.32 -4.53 2.37
CA PRO A 55 -1.99 -5.12 2.32
C PRO A 55 -1.91 -6.52 2.96
N GLN A 56 -2.86 -6.92 3.81
CA GLN A 56 -2.83 -8.20 4.52
C GLN A 56 -3.14 -9.41 3.62
N ILE A 57 -3.79 -9.21 2.47
CA ILE A 57 -4.10 -10.32 1.55
C ILE A 57 -2.87 -10.75 0.73
N TYR A 58 -1.78 -9.97 0.81
CA TYR A 58 -0.55 -10.21 0.07
C TYR A 58 0.54 -10.67 1.05
N PRO A 59 1.09 -11.89 0.88
CA PRO A 59 2.07 -12.45 1.81
C PRO A 59 3.26 -11.52 2.05
N GLY A 60 3.52 -11.17 3.32
CA GLY A 60 4.65 -10.34 3.76
C GLY A 60 4.55 -8.84 3.43
N LEU A 61 3.52 -8.40 2.71
CA LEU A 61 3.40 -7.01 2.30
C LEU A 61 3.06 -6.09 3.46
N TYR A 62 2.15 -6.54 4.34
CA TYR A 62 1.73 -5.78 5.51
C TYR A 62 2.92 -5.50 6.44
N GLU A 63 3.67 -6.53 6.81
CA GLU A 63 4.84 -6.43 7.70
C GLU A 63 5.88 -5.50 7.09
N ARG A 64 6.16 -5.67 5.79
CA ARG A 64 7.14 -4.84 5.09
C ARG A 64 6.75 -3.37 5.06
N CYS A 65 5.49 -3.06 4.76
CA CYS A 65 5.01 -1.69 4.75
C CYS A 65 4.97 -1.08 6.15
N ARG A 66 4.62 -1.88 7.17
CA ARG A 66 4.62 -1.45 8.57
C ARG A 66 6.03 -1.04 9.02
N GLU A 67 7.05 -1.83 8.70
CA GLU A 67 8.45 -1.51 9.02
C GLU A 67 8.93 -0.22 8.34
N LEU A 68 8.49 0.03 7.10
CA LEU A 68 8.86 1.23 6.35
C LEU A 68 8.17 2.49 6.87
N VAL A 69 6.94 2.38 7.39
CA VAL A 69 6.18 3.53 7.90
C VAL A 69 6.49 3.81 9.36
N TYR A 70 6.65 2.77 10.16
CA TYR A 70 6.99 2.84 11.58
C TYR A 70 8.31 2.13 11.81
N PRO A 71 9.44 2.74 11.40
CA PRO A 71 10.75 2.19 11.72
C PRO A 71 10.83 2.03 13.24
N LYS A 72 11.24 0.84 13.69
CA LYS A 72 11.57 0.67 15.10
C LYS A 72 12.75 1.61 15.35
N GLU A 73 12.55 2.64 16.16
CA GLU A 73 13.68 3.34 16.75
C GLU A 73 14.52 2.25 17.41
N GLU A 74 15.74 2.04 16.91
CA GLU A 74 16.74 1.33 17.69
C GLU A 74 16.86 2.14 18.97
N LEU A 75 16.31 1.61 20.06
CA LEU A 75 16.64 2.03 21.41
C LEU A 75 18.17 1.88 21.49
N PHE A 76 18.89 2.97 21.19
CA PHE A 76 20.27 3.11 21.57
C PHE A 76 20.27 2.84 23.08
N CYS A 77 20.76 1.65 23.45
CA CYS A 77 21.17 1.40 24.81
C CYS A 77 22.14 2.52 25.16
N ASN A 78 21.72 3.48 25.97
CA ASN A 78 22.65 4.35 26.67
C ASN A 78 23.45 3.42 27.61
N PRO A 79 24.75 3.20 27.39
CA PRO A 79 25.54 2.33 28.26
C PRO A 79 25.90 2.99 29.61
N PHE A 80 25.23 4.09 30.00
CA PHE A 80 25.59 4.94 31.13
C PHE A 80 24.45 5.18 32.13
N GLN A 81 23.59 4.20 32.38
CA GLN A 81 22.72 4.22 33.57
C GLN A 81 22.96 3.01 34.44
N LEU A 82 24.12 2.99 35.09
CA LEU A 82 24.43 2.25 36.31
C LEU A 82 25.50 3.06 37.05
N ASP A 83 25.11 4.22 37.56
CA ASP A 83 25.82 4.92 38.64
C ASP A 83 24.87 5.04 39.84
#